data_AF-A0A843K6L3-F1
#
_entry.id   AF-A0A843K6L3-F1
#
_cell.length_a   1.000
_cell.length_b   1.000
_cell.length_c   1.000
_cell.angle_alpha   90.00
_cell.angle_beta   90.00
_cell.angle_gamma   90.00
#
_symmetry.space_group_name_H-M   'P 1'
#
loop_
_entity.id
_entity.type
_entity.pdbx_description
1 polymer ?
#
loop_
_entity_poly.entity_id
_entity_poly.type
_entity_poly.pdbx_seq_one_letter_code
_entity_poly.pdbx_strand_id
1 'polypeptide(L)' 'MDEILERAQAQLSAIEMAYSIRIKNKEDIARIIASGLKEKSEVYAVCTGINSWIACHDPSREVAVPEDLVSQFIFSVR' A
#
# COMPACT_ATOMS: atom_id res chain seq x y z
N MET A 1 2.09 8.48 -17.96
CA MET A 1 1.33 7.99 -16.80
C MET A 1 2.33 7.27 -15.92
N ASP A 2 2.33 7.50 -14.61
CA ASP A 2 3.33 6.92 -13.71
C ASP A 2 2.99 5.44 -13.45
N GLU A 3 3.72 4.53 -14.10
CA GLU A 3 3.43 3.10 -14.06
C GLU A 3 3.57 2.50 -12.65
N ILE A 4 4.38 3.12 -11.78
CA ILE A 4 4.55 2.71 -10.38
C ILE A 4 3.31 3.11 -9.59
N LEU A 5 2.80 4.32 -9.81
CA LEU A 5 1.56 4.78 -9.19
C LEU A 5 0.35 3.91 -9.57
N GLU A 6 0.19 3.59 -10.86
CA GLU A 6 -0.88 2.70 -11.31
C GLU A 6 -0.77 1.30 -10.69
N ARG A 7 0.45 0.78 -10.58
CA ARG A 7 0.69 -0.51 -9.92
C ARG A 7 0.34 -0.46 -8.44
N ALA A 8 0.74 0.57 -7.73
CA ALA A 8 0.43 0.76 -6.31
C ALA A 8 -1.09 0.85 -6.08
N GLN A 9 -1.80 1.63 -6.90
CA GLN A 9 -3.27 1.73 -6.83
C GLN A 9 -3.97 0.40 -7.09
N ALA A 10 -3.51 -0.37 -8.09
CA ALA A 10 -4.06 -1.68 -8.40
C ALA A 10 -3.87 -2.66 -7.24
N GLN A 11 -2.68 -2.69 -6.63
CA GLN A 11 -2.39 -3.56 -5.48
C GLN A 11 -3.22 -3.16 -4.25
N LEU A 12 -3.28 -1.87 -3.91
CA LEU A 12 -4.09 -1.39 -2.78
C LEU A 12 -5.58 -1.70 -2.97
N SER A 13 -6.09 -1.58 -4.20
CA SER A 13 -7.49 -1.94 -4.50
C SER A 13 -7.73 -3.45 -4.39
N ALA A 14 -6.75 -4.28 -4.73
CA ALA A 14 -6.85 -5.72 -4.52
C ALA A 14 -6.93 -6.07 -3.01
N ILE A 15 -6.19 -5.35 -2.17
CA ILE A 15 -6.26 -5.51 -0.70
C ILE A 15 -7.65 -5.09 -0.17
N GLU A 16 -8.20 -3.96 -0.63
CA GLU A 16 -9.57 -3.54 -0.30
C GLU A 16 -10.59 -4.64 -0.61
N MET A 17 -10.49 -5.26 -1.79
CA MET A 17 -11.37 -6.36 -2.19
C MET A 17 -11.17 -7.63 -1.36
N ALA A 18 -9.92 -7.99 -1.04
CA ALA A 18 -9.59 -9.21 -0.30
C ALA A 18 -10.15 -9.19 1.14
N TYR A 19 -10.09 -8.04 1.81
CA TYR A 19 -10.61 -7.88 3.18
C TYR A 19 -12.01 -7.26 3.23
N SER A 20 -12.62 -6.94 2.08
CA SER A 20 -13.89 -6.20 2.01
C SER A 20 -13.88 -4.90 2.82
N ILE A 21 -12.78 -4.13 2.71
CA ILE A 21 -12.56 -2.87 3.42
C ILE A 21 -12.33 -1.70 2.47
N ARG A 22 -12.34 -0.48 3.03
CA ARG A 22 -11.93 0.75 2.37
C ARG A 22 -10.68 1.33 3.02
N ILE A 23 -9.64 1.57 2.24
CA ILE A 23 -8.43 2.28 2.67
C ILE A 23 -8.69 3.78 2.47
N LYS A 24 -8.87 4.52 3.57
CA LYS A 24 -9.29 5.94 3.52
C LYS A 24 -8.31 6.83 2.78
N ASN A 25 -7.02 6.60 2.99
CA ASN A 25 -5.91 7.36 2.43
C ASN A 25 -5.22 6.64 1.27
N LYS A 26 -5.96 5.82 0.49
CA LYS A 26 -5.41 5.00 -0.60
C LYS A 26 -4.59 5.81 -1.60
N GLU A 27 -5.10 6.97 -2.03
CA GLU A 27 -4.42 7.79 -3.02
C GLU A 27 -3.09 8.34 -2.49
N ASP A 28 -3.07 8.79 -1.25
CA ASP A 28 -1.87 9.34 -0.62
C ASP A 28 -0.83 8.24 -0.40
N ILE A 29 -1.24 7.06 0.07
CA ILE A 29 -0.35 5.89 0.16
C ILE A 29 0.21 5.51 -1.20
N ALA A 30 -0.61 5.49 -2.26
CA ALA A 30 -0.14 5.19 -3.60
C ALA A 30 0.90 6.20 -4.10
N ARG A 31 0.72 7.49 -3.80
CA ARG A 31 1.69 8.56 -4.12
C ARG A 31 2.99 8.42 -3.32
N ILE A 32 2.91 8.08 -2.03
CA ILE A 32 4.09 7.83 -1.18
C ILE A 32 4.89 6.65 -1.73
N ILE A 33 4.23 5.55 -2.10
CA ILE A 33 4.86 4.39 -2.73
C ILE A 33 5.52 4.78 -4.06
N ALA A 34 4.81 5.51 -4.93
CA ALA A 34 5.33 5.91 -6.24
C ALA A 34 6.52 6.87 -6.16
N SER A 35 6.50 7.81 -5.22
CA SER A 35 7.64 8.71 -4.98
C SER A 35 8.83 8.02 -4.31
N GLY A 36 8.57 6.93 -3.58
CA GLY A 36 9.56 6.17 -2.83
C GLY A 36 10.27 5.08 -3.64
N LEU A 37 9.70 4.60 -4.74
CA LEU A 37 10.18 3.40 -5.42
C LEU A 37 10.54 3.67 -6.87
N LYS A 38 11.43 2.85 -7.43
CA LYS A 38 11.87 2.94 -8.83
C LYS A 38 11.44 1.74 -9.64
N GLU A 39 11.26 0.59 -8.99
CA GLU A 39 10.94 -0.67 -9.63
C GLU A 39 9.57 -1.20 -9.23
N LYS A 40 8.90 -1.85 -10.19
CA LYS A 40 7.58 -2.46 -9.96
C LYS A 40 7.64 -3.62 -8.96
N SER A 41 8.77 -4.30 -8.87
CA SER A 41 9.03 -5.39 -7.91
C SER A 41 8.98 -4.87 -6.47
N GLU A 42 9.56 -3.70 -6.19
CA GLU A 42 9.55 -3.07 -4.87
C GLU A 42 8.11 -2.73 -4.43
N VAL A 43 7.24 -2.32 -5.36
CA VAL A 43 5.82 -2.03 -5.07
C VAL A 43 5.13 -3.25 -4.48
N TYR A 44 5.39 -4.44 -5.03
CA TYR A 44 4.81 -5.68 -4.51
C TYR A 44 5.27 -5.97 -3.08
N ALA A 45 6.55 -5.76 -2.76
CA ALA A 45 7.08 -5.97 -1.43
C ALA A 45 6.44 -5.01 -0.41
N VAL A 46 6.32 -3.72 -0.75
CA VAL A 46 5.66 -2.73 0.11
C VAL A 46 4.17 -3.04 0.29
N CYS A 47 3.45 -3.33 -0.79
CA CYS A 47 2.03 -3.70 -0.70
C CYS A 47 1.80 -5.02 0.06
N THR A 48 2.75 -5.96 0.01
CA THR A 48 2.71 -7.17 0.85
C THR A 48 2.84 -6.82 2.33
N GLY A 49 3.74 -5.91 2.69
CA GLY A 49 3.86 -5.41 4.07
C GLY A 49 2.57 -4.75 4.57
N ILE A 50 1.96 -3.91 3.73
CA ILE A 50 0.67 -3.26 4.03
C ILE A 50 -0.43 -4.30 4.20
N ASN A 51 -0.49 -5.29 3.31
CA ASN A 51 -1.45 -6.40 3.37
C ASN A 51 -1.34 -7.18 4.69
N SER A 52 -0.12 -7.54 5.10
CA SER A 52 0.14 -8.20 6.37
C SER A 52 -0.25 -7.34 7.57
N TRP A 53 0.03 -6.04 7.53
CA TRP A 53 -0.35 -5.13 8.61
C TRP A 53 -1.88 -5.02 8.77
N ILE A 54 -2.61 -4.94 7.65
CA ILE A 54 -4.08 -4.94 7.62
C ILE A 54 -4.63 -6.25 8.20
N ALA A 55 -4.07 -7.39 7.78
CA ALA A 55 -4.46 -8.70 8.29
C ALA A 55 -4.34 -8.81 9.81
N CYS A 56 -3.31 -8.19 10.40
CA CYS A 56 -3.09 -8.19 11.84
C CYS A 56 -4.01 -7.22 12.61
N HIS A 57 -4.50 -6.16 11.97
CA HIS A 57 -5.35 -5.15 12.62
C HIS A 57 -6.86 -5.46 12.50
N ASP A 58 -7.24 -6.39 11.63
CA ASP A 58 -8.64 -6.81 11.36
C ASP A 58 -9.65 -5.65 11.31
N PRO A 59 -9.50 -4.70 10.37
CA PRO A 59 -10.38 -3.56 10.29
C PRO A 59 -11.80 -3.98 9.89
N SER A 60 -12.79 -3.56 10.66
CA SER A 60 -14.18 -3.98 10.50
C SER A 60 -14.85 -3.52 9.20
N ARG A 61 -14.43 -2.38 8.61
CA ARG A 61 -14.86 -1.88 7.27
C ARG A 61 -13.95 -0.83 6.64
N GLU A 62 -13.31 0.00 7.44
CA GLU A 62 -12.44 1.06 6.94
C GLU A 62 -11.14 1.09 7.73
N VAL A 63 -10.04 1.39 7.03
CA VAL A 63 -8.71 1.49 7.63
C VAL A 63 -7.99 2.71 7.08
N ALA A 64 -7.24 3.40 7.94
CA ALA A 64 -6.25 4.38 7.51
C ALA A 64 -4.88 3.73 7.71
N VAL A 65 -4.12 3.58 6.63
CA VAL A 65 -2.78 3.00 6.71
C VAL A 65 -1.81 4.10 7.16
N PRO A 66 -1.04 3.94 8.23
CA PRO A 66 -0.10 4.98 8.67
C PRO A 66 0.98 5.26 7.62
N GLU A 67 1.21 6.53 7.30
CA GLU A 67 2.23 6.92 6.31
C GLU A 67 3.65 6.56 6.79
N ASP A 68 3.92 6.64 8.09
CA ASP A 68 5.18 6.23 8.70
C ASP A 68 5.47 4.74 8.47
N LEU A 69 4.44 3.90 8.55
CA LEU A 69 4.56 2.46 8.30
C LEU A 69 4.92 2.20 6.83
N VAL A 70 4.28 2.90 5.90
CA VAL A 70 4.58 2.78 4.46
C VAL A 70 6.02 3.24 4.18
N SER A 71 6.45 4.34 4.81
CA SER A 71 7.82 4.82 4.72
C SER A 71 8.84 3.80 5.25
N GLN A 72 8.52 3.09 6.34
CA GLN A 72 9.35 2.00 6.85
C GLN A 72 9.48 0.85 5.86
N PHE A 73 8.39 0.43 5.21
CA PHE A 73 8.43 -0.61 4.19
C PHE A 73 9.25 -0.18 2.97
N ILE A 74 9.10 1.07 2.53
CA ILE A 74 9.90 1.64 1.43
C ILE A 74 11.39 1.62 1.78
N PHE A 75 11.76 2.01 3.01
CA PHE A 75 13.15 1.96 3.45
C PHE A 75 13.70 0.52 3.49
N SER A 76 12.87 -0.45 3.81
CA SER A 76 13.28 -1.86 3.91
C SER A 76 13.52 -2.56 2.57
N VAL A 77 13.01 -2.01 1.46
CA VAL A 77 13.13 -2.62 0.12
C VAL A 77 14.14 -1.92 -0.77
N ARG A 78 14.66 -0.77 -0.31
CA ARG A 78 15.71 0.01 -0.97
C ARG A 78 17.12 -0.47 -0.67
#